data_AF-A0A2D6SXD3-F1
#
_entry.id   AF-A0A2D6SXD3-F1
#
_cell.length_a   1.000
_cell.length_b   1.000
_cell.length_c   1.000
_cell.angle_alpha   90.00
_cell.angle_beta   90.00
_cell.angle_gamma   90.00
#
_symmetry.space_group_name_H-M   'P 1'
#
loop_
_entity.id
_entity.type
_entity.pdbx_description
1 polymer ?
#
loop_
_entity_poly.entity_id
_entity_poly.type
_entity_poly.pdbx_seq_one_letter_code
_entity_poly.pdbx_strand_id
1 'polypeptide(L)'
;MAFDDGFLGMLRPYRGLREHNFHVVMQALLVVGERLHSADTVDRDLIESLWSTCSLMRCWGLHPDGMLQRNNLITSDDTRRLETWIDIFERSALGLLIGCPPHAEVERYAQYIIDVGPGGNIAFFIPLMQRFLNDPDILDPTVVAEALGKLGPIAKDALPSLRAANDRTYPDQCDSEAHEKITRAIHLIESDA
;
A
#
# COMPACT_ATOMS: atom_id res chain seq x y z
N MET A 1 21.02 7.41 -15.97
CA MET A 1 20.51 6.59 -17.09
C MET A 1 19.83 5.34 -16.52
N ALA A 2 18.80 5.50 -15.68
CA ALA A 2 18.11 4.40 -15.01
C ALA A 2 16.64 4.72 -14.63
N PHE A 3 16.07 5.84 -15.11
CA PHE A 3 14.74 6.30 -14.70
C PHE A 3 13.63 5.99 -15.71
N ASP A 4 13.96 5.40 -16.86
CA ASP A 4 13.02 5.32 -17.99
C ASP A 4 11.90 4.28 -17.81
N ASP A 5 11.97 3.45 -16.75
CA ASP A 5 10.97 2.41 -16.47
C ASP A 5 10.48 2.39 -15.01
N GLY A 6 10.72 3.46 -14.24
CA GLY A 6 10.23 3.57 -12.86
C GLY A 6 8.75 3.96 -12.78
N PHE A 7 8.25 4.13 -11.55
CA PHE A 7 6.86 4.56 -11.31
C PHE A 7 6.52 5.93 -11.96
N LEU A 8 7.40 6.92 -11.86
CA LEU A 8 7.27 8.16 -12.64
C LEU A 8 7.68 7.98 -14.11
N GLY A 9 8.74 7.19 -14.33
CA GLY A 9 9.35 6.96 -15.65
C GLY A 9 8.41 6.38 -16.69
N MET A 10 7.50 5.50 -16.29
CA MET A 10 6.54 4.85 -17.20
C MET A 10 5.59 5.83 -17.91
N LEU A 11 5.47 7.07 -17.43
CA LEU A 11 4.66 8.11 -18.07
C LEU A 11 5.36 8.75 -19.28
N ARG A 12 6.67 8.50 -19.50
CA ARG A 12 7.41 9.09 -20.62
C ARG A 12 8.55 8.19 -21.15
N PRO A 13 8.41 7.60 -22.36
CA PRO A 13 7.21 7.61 -23.20
C PRO A 13 6.11 6.73 -22.61
N TYR A 14 4.86 7.23 -22.60
CA TYR A 14 3.73 6.45 -22.13
C TYR A 14 3.41 5.29 -23.08
N ARG A 15 3.35 4.08 -22.52
CA ARG A 15 3.04 2.82 -23.24
C ARG A 15 1.98 1.99 -22.51
N GLY A 16 1.14 2.64 -21.71
CA GLY A 16 0.26 1.99 -20.75
C GLY A 16 0.87 1.90 -19.36
N LEU A 17 0.01 1.84 -18.34
CA LEU A 17 0.43 1.69 -16.96
C LEU A 17 1.03 0.31 -16.67
N ARG A 18 2.11 0.29 -15.88
CA ARG A 18 2.81 -0.93 -15.47
C ARG A 18 2.65 -1.13 -13.98
N GLU A 19 1.72 -1.99 -13.60
CA GLU A 19 1.38 -2.25 -12.19
C GLU A 19 2.58 -2.72 -11.36
N HIS A 20 3.50 -3.48 -11.96
CA HIS A 20 4.73 -3.87 -11.29
C HIS A 20 5.51 -2.68 -10.72
N ASN A 21 5.53 -1.53 -11.42
CA ASN A 21 6.25 -0.34 -10.97
C ASN A 21 5.60 0.31 -9.74
N PHE A 22 4.27 0.23 -9.61
CA PHE A 22 3.56 0.66 -8.40
C PHE A 22 3.94 -0.21 -7.20
N HIS A 23 3.95 -1.52 -7.38
CA HIS A 23 4.33 -2.46 -6.33
C HIS A 23 5.76 -2.25 -5.84
N VAL A 24 6.70 -2.04 -6.78
CA VAL A 24 8.11 -1.77 -6.47
C VAL A 24 8.28 -0.45 -5.74
N VAL A 25 7.60 0.62 -6.16
CA VAL A 25 7.75 1.93 -5.49
C VAL A 25 7.15 1.90 -4.08
N MET A 26 6.03 1.19 -3.86
CA MET A 26 5.44 1.04 -2.53
C MET A 26 6.35 0.25 -1.59
N GLN A 27 6.95 -0.84 -2.07
CA GLN A 27 7.95 -1.56 -1.29
C GLN A 27 9.16 -0.66 -0.96
N ALA A 28 9.69 0.08 -1.94
CA ALA A 28 10.81 0.98 -1.72
C ALA A 28 10.48 2.06 -0.68
N LEU A 29 9.27 2.64 -0.77
CA LEU A 29 8.78 3.63 0.17
C LEU A 29 8.76 3.09 1.61
N LEU A 30 8.17 1.91 1.82
CA LEU A 30 8.06 1.33 3.17
C LEU A 30 9.42 0.87 3.72
N VAL A 31 10.35 0.41 2.87
CA VAL A 31 11.74 0.11 3.26
C VAL A 31 12.46 1.37 3.74
N VAL A 32 12.34 2.47 3.01
CA VAL A 32 12.91 3.76 3.43
C VAL A 32 12.18 4.32 4.65
N GLY A 33 10.88 4.03 4.78
CA GLY A 33 10.02 4.42 5.88
C GLY A 33 10.54 4.01 7.26
N GLU A 34 11.22 2.86 7.38
CA GLU A 34 11.85 2.43 8.65
C GLU A 34 12.85 3.46 9.19
N ARG A 35 13.56 4.14 8.29
CA ARG A 35 14.48 5.23 8.64
C ARG A 35 13.77 6.58 8.71
N LEU A 36 12.73 6.77 7.91
CA LEU A 36 12.01 8.04 7.80
C LEU A 36 11.21 8.36 9.07
N HIS A 37 10.44 7.41 9.58
CA HIS A 37 9.47 7.64 10.65
C HIS A 37 10.11 7.95 12.01
N SER A 38 11.36 7.54 12.22
CA SER A 38 12.09 7.70 13.47
C SER A 38 13.12 8.81 13.45
N ALA A 39 13.30 9.49 12.31
CA ALA A 39 14.33 10.52 12.14
C ALA A 39 13.80 11.92 12.54
N ASP A 40 14.58 12.66 13.32
CA ASP A 40 14.29 14.06 13.66
C ASP A 40 14.35 14.99 12.45
N THR A 41 15.17 14.64 11.45
CA THR A 41 15.36 15.40 10.22
C THR A 41 15.41 14.47 9.01
N VAL A 42 14.84 14.91 7.89
CA VAL A 42 14.82 14.16 6.64
C VAL A 42 15.68 14.83 5.57
N ASP A 43 16.35 14.02 4.75
CA ASP A 43 17.12 14.50 3.60
C ASP A 43 16.24 15.30 2.63
N ARG A 44 16.69 16.48 2.25
CA ARG A 44 16.01 17.34 1.28
C ARG A 44 15.81 16.64 -0.05
N ASP A 45 16.78 15.87 -0.52
CA ASP A 45 16.72 15.17 -1.81
C ASP A 45 15.69 14.03 -1.77
N LEU A 46 15.49 13.41 -0.61
CA LEU A 46 14.44 12.42 -0.41
C LEU A 46 13.05 13.06 -0.43
N ILE A 47 12.85 14.17 0.30
CA ILE A 47 11.59 14.92 0.28
C ILE A 47 11.28 15.42 -1.13
N GLU A 48 12.28 15.97 -1.82
CA GLU A 48 12.16 16.40 -3.20
C GLU A 48 11.75 15.22 -4.10
N SER A 49 12.39 14.05 -3.97
CA SER A 49 12.06 12.87 -4.76
C SER A 49 10.62 12.39 -4.55
N LEU A 50 10.16 12.34 -3.29
CA LEU A 50 8.79 11.96 -2.93
C LEU A 50 7.77 12.96 -3.51
N TRP A 51 8.01 14.25 -3.27
CA TRP A 51 7.12 15.32 -3.72
C TRP A 51 7.07 15.44 -5.24
N SER A 52 8.23 15.43 -5.90
CA SER A 52 8.35 15.49 -7.36
C SER A 52 7.70 14.28 -8.02
N THR A 53 7.80 13.08 -7.43
CA THR A 53 7.08 11.90 -7.94
C THR A 53 5.58 12.14 -7.96
N CYS A 54 4.96 12.51 -6.83
CA CYS A 54 3.51 12.78 -6.78
C CYS A 54 3.12 13.94 -7.71
N SER A 55 3.82 15.06 -7.61
CA SER A 55 3.49 16.29 -8.33
C SER A 55 3.58 16.10 -9.84
N LEU A 56 4.64 15.47 -10.33
CA LEU A 56 4.83 15.22 -11.77
C LEU A 56 3.85 14.18 -12.30
N MET A 57 3.52 13.13 -11.54
CA MET A 57 2.51 12.16 -11.97
C MET A 57 1.12 12.80 -12.11
N ARG A 58 0.72 13.66 -11.16
CA ARG A 58 -0.54 14.42 -11.28
C ARG A 58 -0.49 15.41 -12.44
N CYS A 59 0.59 16.17 -12.56
CA CYS A 59 0.77 17.17 -13.62
C CYS A 59 0.76 16.55 -15.03
N TRP A 60 1.46 15.43 -15.22
CA TRP A 60 1.57 14.79 -16.54
C TRP A 60 0.38 13.90 -16.85
N GLY A 61 -0.13 13.14 -15.86
CA GLY A 61 -1.12 12.09 -16.06
C GLY A 61 -2.57 12.47 -15.77
N LEU A 62 -2.83 13.31 -14.75
CA LEU A 62 -4.20 13.55 -14.27
C LEU A 62 -4.75 14.94 -14.63
N HIS A 63 -3.90 15.98 -14.62
CA HIS A 63 -4.34 17.33 -14.91
C HIS A 63 -4.94 17.42 -16.32
N PRO A 64 -6.07 18.11 -16.54
CA PRO A 64 -6.70 18.21 -17.87
C PRO A 64 -5.75 18.71 -18.97
N ASP A 65 -4.95 19.74 -18.67
CA ASP A 65 -3.90 20.26 -19.57
C ASP A 65 -2.56 19.50 -19.48
N GLY A 66 -2.53 18.41 -18.72
CA GLY A 66 -1.38 17.55 -18.53
C GLY A 66 -0.97 16.84 -19.82
N MET A 67 0.31 16.47 -19.92
CA MET A 67 0.90 15.88 -21.12
C MET A 67 0.09 14.69 -21.66
N LEU A 68 -0.39 13.79 -20.81
CA LEU A 68 -1.12 12.58 -21.24
C LEU A 68 -2.58 12.88 -21.58
N GLN A 69 -3.26 13.69 -20.78
CA GLN A 69 -4.66 14.06 -21.01
C GLN A 69 -4.82 14.89 -22.29
N ARG A 70 -4.06 15.98 -22.44
CA ARG A 70 -4.18 16.91 -23.59
C ARG A 70 -3.86 16.25 -24.94
N ASN A 71 -3.03 15.20 -24.92
CA ASN A 71 -2.64 14.46 -26.13
C ASN A 71 -3.48 13.19 -26.32
N ASN A 72 -4.51 12.95 -25.50
CA ASN A 72 -5.35 11.74 -25.53
C ASN A 72 -4.54 10.43 -25.48
N LEU A 73 -3.46 10.41 -24.69
CA LEU A 73 -2.56 9.27 -24.59
C LEU A 73 -3.01 8.26 -23.53
N ILE A 74 -3.64 8.72 -22.45
CA ILE A 74 -4.11 7.89 -21.32
C ILE A 74 -5.61 7.64 -21.41
N THR A 75 -6.05 6.44 -21.04
CA THR A 75 -7.49 6.10 -21.00
C THR A 75 -8.13 6.58 -19.70
N SER A 76 -9.46 6.67 -19.65
CA SER A 76 -10.17 6.99 -18.40
C SER A 76 -9.94 5.93 -17.30
N ASP A 77 -9.77 4.66 -17.69
CA ASP A 77 -9.50 3.57 -16.76
C ASP A 77 -8.09 3.67 -16.17
N ASP A 78 -7.08 3.93 -17.02
CA ASP A 78 -5.72 4.18 -16.57
C ASP A 78 -5.63 5.47 -15.76
N THR A 79 -6.43 6.50 -16.08
CA THR A 79 -6.49 7.74 -15.28
C THR A 79 -6.94 7.44 -13.85
N ARG A 80 -8.04 6.70 -13.66
CA ARG A 80 -8.53 6.32 -12.32
C ARG A 80 -7.52 5.44 -11.58
N ARG A 81 -6.91 4.48 -12.28
CA ARG A 81 -5.89 3.61 -11.70
C ARG A 81 -4.66 4.39 -11.25
N LEU A 82 -4.20 5.33 -12.05
CA LEU A 82 -3.08 6.20 -11.74
C LEU A 82 -3.38 7.08 -10.53
N GLU A 83 -4.59 7.64 -10.45
CA GLU A 83 -5.04 8.41 -9.29
C GLU A 83 -4.99 7.58 -8.00
N THR A 84 -5.54 6.36 -8.01
CA THR A 84 -5.46 5.44 -6.85
C THR A 84 -4.02 5.17 -6.44
N TRP A 85 -3.12 4.90 -7.39
CA TRP A 85 -1.71 4.64 -7.08
C TRP A 85 -1.00 5.84 -6.47
N ILE A 86 -1.25 7.05 -6.99
CA ILE A 86 -0.66 8.27 -6.43
C ILE A 86 -1.22 8.53 -5.04
N ASP A 87 -2.53 8.35 -4.83
CA ASP A 87 -3.15 8.57 -3.52
C ASP A 87 -2.60 7.64 -2.44
N ILE A 88 -2.42 6.36 -2.76
CA ILE A 88 -1.80 5.39 -1.84
C ILE A 88 -0.36 5.80 -1.53
N PHE A 89 0.45 6.07 -2.56
CA PHE A 89 1.85 6.43 -2.39
C PHE A 89 2.01 7.75 -1.59
N GLU A 90 1.25 8.77 -1.93
CA GLU A 90 1.29 10.09 -1.30
C GLU A 90 0.88 10.01 0.18
N ARG A 91 -0.22 9.33 0.48
CA ARG A 91 -0.70 9.19 1.86
C ARG A 91 0.25 8.36 2.72
N SER A 92 0.78 7.26 2.18
CA SER A 92 1.78 6.46 2.89
C SER A 92 3.06 7.26 3.13
N ALA A 93 3.54 8.02 2.14
CA ALA A 93 4.72 8.86 2.31
C ALA A 93 4.49 9.95 3.38
N LEU A 94 3.31 10.58 3.39
CA LEU A 94 2.95 11.57 4.40
C LEU A 94 2.86 10.96 5.80
N GLY A 95 2.23 9.79 5.95
CA GLY A 95 2.16 9.10 7.24
C GLY A 95 3.53 8.78 7.81
N LEU A 96 4.43 8.25 6.98
CA LEU A 96 5.83 8.02 7.36
C LEU A 96 6.52 9.32 7.80
N LEU A 97 6.26 10.45 7.14
CA LEU A 97 6.84 11.76 7.52
C LEU A 97 6.26 12.33 8.81
N ILE A 98 5.03 11.97 9.18
CA ILE A 98 4.41 12.33 10.46
C ILE A 98 4.98 11.49 11.61
N GLY A 99 5.68 10.40 11.29
CA GLY A 99 6.28 9.48 12.27
C GLY A 99 5.50 8.18 12.43
N CYS A 100 4.52 7.89 11.58
CA CYS A 100 3.84 6.60 11.57
C CYS A 100 4.82 5.51 11.12
N PRO A 101 4.93 4.38 11.83
CA PRO A 101 5.82 3.31 11.44
C PRO A 101 5.32 2.61 10.16
N PRO A 102 6.20 1.99 9.36
CA PRO A 102 5.83 1.40 8.07
C PRO A 102 4.73 0.34 8.13
N HIS A 103 4.64 -0.42 9.22
CA HIS A 103 3.57 -1.40 9.39
C HIS A 103 2.21 -0.72 9.54
N ALA A 104 2.10 0.43 10.22
CA ALA A 104 0.86 1.21 10.32
C ALA A 104 0.41 1.75 8.96
N GLU A 105 1.34 2.01 8.05
CA GLU A 105 1.04 2.50 6.69
C GLU A 105 0.68 1.40 5.68
N VAL A 106 0.73 0.12 6.08
CA VAL A 106 0.45 -1.01 5.18
C VAL A 106 -1.02 -1.14 4.81
N GLU A 107 -1.92 -0.58 5.62
CA GLU A 107 -3.38 -0.69 5.48
C GLU A 107 -3.87 -0.23 4.09
N ARG A 108 -3.33 0.87 3.55
CA ARG A 108 -3.72 1.38 2.21
C ARG A 108 -3.33 0.43 1.09
N TYR A 109 -2.19 -0.21 1.22
CA TYR A 109 -1.77 -1.25 0.29
C TYR A 109 -2.58 -2.53 0.46
N ALA A 110 -2.97 -2.87 1.70
CA ALA A 110 -3.90 -3.96 1.97
C ALA A 110 -5.26 -3.73 1.31
N GLN A 111 -5.80 -2.50 1.36
CA GLN A 111 -7.00 -2.14 0.62
C GLN A 111 -6.83 -2.32 -0.89
N TYR A 112 -5.69 -1.92 -1.47
CA TYR A 112 -5.40 -2.17 -2.87
C TYR A 112 -5.43 -3.67 -3.23
N ILE A 113 -4.87 -4.54 -2.36
CA ILE A 113 -4.90 -6.00 -2.55
C ILE A 113 -6.35 -6.51 -2.55
N ILE A 114 -7.22 -5.95 -1.70
CA ILE A 114 -8.63 -6.31 -1.65
C ILE A 114 -9.30 -5.96 -2.99
N ASP A 115 -9.08 -4.77 -3.51
CA ASP A 115 -9.81 -4.26 -4.66
C ASP A 115 -9.28 -4.79 -6.01
N VAL A 116 -7.95 -4.97 -6.11
CA VAL A 116 -7.27 -5.25 -7.39
C VAL A 116 -6.54 -6.59 -7.36
N GLY A 117 -5.99 -6.98 -6.21
CA GLY A 117 -5.19 -8.19 -6.04
C GLY A 117 -3.72 -7.92 -5.71
N PRO A 118 -2.95 -8.97 -5.36
CA PRO A 118 -1.57 -8.82 -4.92
C PRO A 118 -0.59 -8.54 -6.06
N GLY A 119 0.46 -7.79 -5.74
CA GLY A 119 1.63 -7.67 -6.59
C GLY A 119 2.59 -8.86 -6.48
N GLY A 120 3.55 -8.96 -7.40
CA GLY A 120 4.60 -10.00 -7.39
C GLY A 120 5.55 -9.93 -6.18
N ASN A 121 5.48 -8.89 -5.37
CA ASN A 121 6.28 -8.68 -4.15
C ASN A 121 5.47 -8.88 -2.86
N ILE A 122 4.34 -9.59 -2.90
CA ILE A 122 3.48 -9.78 -1.73
C ILE A 122 4.20 -10.38 -0.51
N ALA A 123 5.24 -11.20 -0.74
CA ALA A 123 6.09 -11.75 0.31
C ALA A 123 6.76 -10.68 1.19
N PHE A 124 6.97 -9.47 0.67
CA PHE A 124 7.48 -8.34 1.46
C PHE A 124 6.40 -7.75 2.39
N PHE A 125 5.15 -7.71 1.95
CA PHE A 125 4.06 -7.05 2.68
C PHE A 125 3.47 -7.93 3.79
N ILE A 126 3.52 -9.26 3.66
CA ILE A 126 2.99 -10.18 4.67
C ILE A 126 3.64 -9.93 6.06
N PRO A 127 4.97 -9.82 6.20
CA PRO A 127 5.61 -9.45 7.47
C PRO A 127 5.17 -8.09 8.03
N LEU A 128 4.92 -7.11 7.18
CA LEU A 128 4.40 -5.81 7.63
C LEU A 128 2.96 -5.91 8.12
N MET A 129 2.11 -6.69 7.45
CA MET A 129 0.74 -6.98 7.87
C MET A 129 0.70 -7.76 9.19
N GLN A 130 1.63 -8.70 9.41
CA GLN A 130 1.79 -9.38 10.70
C GLN A 130 2.15 -8.38 11.82
N ARG A 131 3.10 -7.47 11.56
CA ARG A 131 3.47 -6.40 12.51
C ARG A 131 2.28 -5.48 12.81
N PHE A 132 1.51 -5.10 11.80
CA PHE A 132 0.28 -4.32 11.97
C PHE A 132 -0.72 -5.03 12.89
N LEU A 133 -0.98 -6.32 12.64
CA LEU A 133 -1.88 -7.10 13.48
C LEU A 133 -1.34 -7.32 14.89
N ASN A 134 -0.04 -7.28 15.13
CA ASN A 134 0.53 -7.46 16.46
C ASN A 134 0.68 -6.14 17.23
N ASP A 135 0.46 -5.00 16.58
CA ASP A 135 0.59 -3.68 17.20
C ASP A 135 -0.65 -3.39 18.06
N PRO A 136 -0.50 -3.16 19.38
CA PRO A 136 -1.62 -2.87 20.28
C PRO A 136 -2.25 -1.49 20.04
N ASP A 137 -1.55 -0.56 19.39
CA ASP A 137 -2.06 0.79 19.10
C ASP A 137 -2.99 0.78 17.86
N ILE A 138 -3.01 -0.32 17.11
CA ILE A 138 -3.93 -0.53 16.00
C ILE A 138 -5.31 -0.93 16.53
N LEU A 139 -6.28 -0.02 16.34
CA LEU A 139 -7.64 -0.17 16.82
C LEU A 139 -8.59 -0.83 15.81
N ASP A 140 -8.20 -0.91 14.55
CA ASP A 140 -9.00 -1.52 13.47
C ASP A 140 -8.12 -2.46 12.62
N PRO A 141 -8.25 -3.78 12.79
CA PRO A 141 -7.50 -4.77 12.03
C PRO A 141 -8.21 -5.23 10.75
N THR A 142 -9.43 -4.75 10.47
CA THR A 142 -10.37 -5.38 9.53
C THR A 142 -9.82 -5.45 8.12
N VAL A 143 -9.28 -4.35 7.60
CA VAL A 143 -8.71 -4.25 6.25
C VAL A 143 -7.53 -5.21 6.07
N VAL A 144 -6.61 -5.24 7.04
CA VAL A 144 -5.42 -6.10 6.96
C VAL A 144 -5.80 -7.57 7.11
N ALA A 145 -6.74 -7.90 7.99
CA ALA A 145 -7.26 -9.26 8.13
C ALA A 145 -7.93 -9.73 6.82
N GLU A 146 -8.78 -8.90 6.21
CA GLU A 146 -9.44 -9.23 4.94
C GLU A 146 -8.43 -9.43 3.80
N ALA A 147 -7.42 -8.55 3.71
CA ALA A 147 -6.36 -8.68 2.71
C ALA A 147 -5.61 -10.01 2.87
N LEU A 148 -5.18 -10.37 4.08
CA LEU A 148 -4.51 -11.64 4.35
C LEU A 148 -5.41 -12.84 4.02
N GLY A 149 -6.71 -12.77 4.33
CA GLY A 149 -7.68 -13.79 3.94
C GLY A 149 -7.77 -13.99 2.43
N LYS A 150 -7.76 -12.90 1.64
CA LYS A 150 -7.76 -12.96 0.17
C LYS A 150 -6.47 -13.54 -0.42
N LEU A 151 -5.35 -13.47 0.29
CA LEU A 151 -4.11 -14.12 -0.11
C LEU A 151 -4.13 -15.65 0.10
N GLY A 152 -5.05 -16.15 0.93
CA GLY A 152 -5.22 -17.58 1.17
C GLY A 152 -3.94 -18.24 1.70
N PRO A 153 -3.55 -19.43 1.19
CA PRO A 153 -2.40 -20.19 1.70
C PRO A 153 -1.06 -19.45 1.66
N ILE A 154 -0.91 -18.44 0.80
CA ILE A 154 0.32 -17.63 0.74
C ILE A 154 0.54 -16.87 2.05
N ALA A 155 -0.53 -16.52 2.77
CA ALA A 155 -0.50 -15.84 4.06
C ALA A 155 -0.49 -16.78 5.28
N LYS A 156 -0.20 -18.08 5.10
CA LYS A 156 -0.21 -19.08 6.19
C LYS A 156 0.65 -18.70 7.40
N ASP A 157 1.78 -18.05 7.16
CA ASP A 157 2.68 -17.60 8.23
C ASP A 157 2.04 -16.50 9.10
N ALA A 158 0.98 -15.82 8.64
CA ALA A 158 0.25 -14.80 9.39
C ALA A 158 -0.80 -15.37 10.35
N LEU A 159 -1.09 -16.68 10.33
CA LEU A 159 -2.07 -17.31 11.23
C LEU A 159 -1.85 -17.02 12.72
N PRO A 160 -0.61 -17.05 13.27
CA PRO A 160 -0.39 -16.71 14.67
C PRO A 160 -0.79 -15.26 15.00
N SER A 161 -0.46 -14.31 14.11
CA SER A 161 -0.82 -12.89 14.28
C SER A 161 -2.32 -12.66 14.17
N LEU A 162 -3.01 -13.34 13.24
CA LEU A 162 -4.47 -13.27 13.14
C LEU A 162 -5.14 -13.81 14.39
N ARG A 163 -4.69 -14.95 14.93
CA ARG A 163 -5.23 -15.52 16.17
C ARG A 163 -4.99 -14.61 17.37
N ALA A 164 -3.78 -14.08 17.52
CA ALA A 164 -3.48 -13.11 18.56
C ALA A 164 -4.36 -11.85 18.43
N ALA A 165 -4.56 -11.35 17.21
CA ALA A 165 -5.46 -10.25 16.95
C ALA A 165 -6.93 -10.59 17.28
N ASN A 166 -7.36 -11.83 17.08
CA ASN A 166 -8.71 -12.29 17.40
C ASN A 166 -8.97 -12.39 18.90
N ASP A 167 -7.93 -12.46 19.73
CA ASP A 167 -8.06 -12.55 21.19
C ASP A 167 -8.07 -11.15 21.86
N ARG A 168 -7.87 -10.08 21.08
CA ARG A 168 -7.89 -8.69 21.57
C ARG A 168 -9.30 -8.11 21.55
N THR A 169 -9.51 -7.10 22.41
CA THR A 169 -10.74 -6.29 22.42
C THR A 169 -10.50 -5.00 21.66
N TYR A 170 -11.41 -4.66 20.75
CA TYR A 170 -11.41 -3.42 19.98
C TYR A 170 -12.52 -2.48 20.49
N PRO A 171 -12.56 -1.21 20.06
CA PRO A 171 -13.66 -0.32 20.40
C PRO A 171 -15.01 -0.89 19.95
N ASP A 172 -16.06 -0.77 20.79
CA ASP A 172 -17.37 -1.42 20.63
C ASP A 172 -17.98 -1.33 19.21
N GLN A 173 -17.74 -0.22 18.52
CA GLN A 173 -18.26 0.02 17.17
C GLN A 173 -17.62 -0.87 16.07
N CYS A 174 -16.42 -1.42 16.31
CA CYS A 174 -15.65 -2.21 15.36
C CYS A 174 -15.34 -3.63 15.86
N ASP A 175 -15.61 -3.95 17.13
CA ASP A 175 -15.19 -5.21 17.77
C ASP A 175 -15.80 -6.45 17.11
N SER A 176 -17.13 -6.45 16.90
CA SER A 176 -17.81 -7.57 16.24
C SER A 176 -17.33 -7.77 14.80
N GLU A 177 -17.13 -6.68 14.05
CA GLU A 177 -16.62 -6.72 12.69
C GLU A 177 -15.18 -7.21 12.62
N ALA A 178 -14.32 -6.75 13.54
CA ALA A 178 -12.94 -7.20 13.65
C ALA A 178 -12.87 -8.72 13.85
N HIS A 179 -13.60 -9.26 14.83
CA HIS A 179 -13.64 -10.71 15.07
C HIS A 179 -14.21 -11.49 13.89
N GLU A 180 -15.26 -10.99 13.22
CA GLU A 180 -15.82 -11.62 12.03
C GLU A 180 -14.78 -11.70 10.90
N LYS A 181 -14.13 -10.58 10.57
CA LYS A 181 -13.15 -10.48 9.49
C LYS A 181 -11.91 -11.33 9.77
N ILE A 182 -11.41 -11.31 11.01
CA ILE A 182 -10.25 -12.11 11.42
C ILE A 182 -10.58 -13.61 11.35
N THR A 183 -11.73 -14.04 11.89
CA THR A 183 -12.15 -15.45 11.85
C THR A 183 -12.32 -15.94 10.42
N ARG A 184 -12.91 -15.11 9.55
CA ARG A 184 -13.04 -15.41 8.13
C ARG A 184 -11.67 -15.52 7.45
N ALA A 185 -10.74 -14.61 7.75
CA ALA A 185 -9.39 -14.66 7.19
C ALA A 185 -8.65 -15.94 7.58
N ILE A 186 -8.72 -16.35 8.85
CA ILE A 186 -8.15 -17.61 9.35
C ILE A 186 -8.72 -18.79 8.55
N HIS A 187 -10.05 -18.86 8.40
CA HIS A 187 -10.68 -19.92 7.63
C HIS A 187 -10.23 -19.98 6.18
N LEU A 188 -10.15 -18.83 5.48
CA LEU A 188 -9.72 -18.78 4.07
C LEU A 188 -8.26 -19.22 3.89
N ILE A 189 -7.39 -18.90 4.85
CA ILE A 189 -5.98 -19.31 4.81
C ILE A 189 -5.83 -20.81 5.07
N GLU A 190 -6.69 -21.39 5.92
CA GLU A 190 -6.66 -22.82 6.27
C GLU A 190 -7.40 -23.71 5.27
N SER A 191 -8.43 -23.22 4.57
CA SER A 191 -9.31 -24.03 3.72
C SER A 191 -8.70 -24.50 2.40
N ASP A 192 -7.60 -23.88 1.96
CA ASP A 192 -6.91 -24.17 0.70
C ASP A 192 -5.53 -24.85 0.91
N ALA A 193 -5.28 -25.42 2.10
CA ALA A 193 -4.02 -26.08 2.49
C ALA A 193 -4.03 -27.61 2.37
#